data_AF-A0A811AQZ7-F1
#
_entry.id   AF-A0A811AQZ7-F1
#
_cell.length_a   1.000
_cell.length_b   1.000
_cell.length_c   1.000
_cell.angle_alpha   90.00
_cell.angle_beta   90.00
_cell.angle_gamma   90.00
#
_symmetry.space_group_name_H-M   'P 1'
#
loop_
_entity.id
_entity.type
_entity.pdbx_description
1 polymer ?
#
loop_
_entity_poly.entity_id
_entity_poly.type
_entity_poly.pdbx_seq_one_letter_code
_entity_poly.pdbx_strand_id
1 'polypeptide(L)'
;MQHRIILPGATTLTRLISEVREKATLRLWNKLALIPSAEQRSQLEMLLGPTDCSRLSLLESLKKGPVTISGPAFNEAIERWKTLNDFGLHAENLSTLPAVRLKNLARYAGMTSVFNIAGMSPQKRMAVLVAFVLAWETLALDDALDVLDAMLAVIIRDARKIGQKNGSAR
;
A
#
# COMPACT_ATOMS: atom_id res chain seq x y z
N MET A 1 -42.49 -30.65 13.69
CA MET A 1 -43.07 -29.33 13.37
C MET A 1 -42.12 -28.60 12.43
N GLN A 2 -42.57 -28.29 11.21
CA GLN A 2 -41.75 -27.61 10.20
C GLN A 2 -41.78 -26.10 10.44
N HIS A 3 -40.63 -25.50 10.76
CA HIS A 3 -40.50 -24.05 10.84
C HIS A 3 -40.60 -23.46 9.42
N ARG A 4 -41.75 -22.87 9.07
CA ARG A 4 -41.88 -22.05 7.86
C ARG A 4 -41.17 -20.72 8.10
N ILE A 5 -39.96 -20.59 7.56
CA ILE A 5 -39.21 -19.33 7.60
C ILE A 5 -39.84 -18.40 6.55
N ILE A 6 -40.55 -17.37 7.00
CA ILE A 6 -41.03 -16.31 6.12
C ILE A 6 -39.83 -15.41 5.82
N LEU A 7 -39.43 -15.36 4.55
CA LEU A 7 -38.38 -14.46 4.10
C LEU A 7 -38.88 -13.01 4.20
N PRO A 8 -38.09 -12.09 4.79
CA PRO A 8 -38.44 -10.68 4.81
C PRO A 8 -38.49 -10.13 3.37
N GLY A 9 -39.33 -9.11 3.14
CA GLY A 9 -39.42 -8.45 1.85
C GLY A 9 -38.05 -7.95 1.36
N ALA A 10 -37.86 -7.87 0.04
CA ALA A 10 -36.56 -7.58 -0.58
C ALA A 10 -35.91 -6.28 -0.05
N THR A 11 -36.69 -5.24 0.23
CA THR A 11 -36.22 -3.97 0.80
C THR A 11 -35.66 -4.14 2.21
N THR A 12 -36.32 -4.94 3.05
CA THR A 12 -35.87 -5.28 4.40
C THR A 12 -34.56 -6.06 4.38
N LEU A 13 -34.43 -7.00 3.43
CA LEU A 13 -33.22 -7.78 3.25
C LEU A 13 -32.04 -6.91 2.77
N THR A 14 -32.27 -6.01 1.82
CA THR A 14 -31.26 -5.04 1.35
C THR A 14 -30.78 -4.12 2.48
N ARG A 15 -31.70 -3.62 3.31
CA ARG A 15 -31.33 -2.79 4.49
C ARG A 15 -30.46 -3.58 5.47
N LEU A 16 -30.86 -4.81 5.80
CA LEU A 16 -30.10 -5.67 6.70
C LEU A 16 -28.69 -5.96 6.17
N ILE A 17 -28.55 -6.27 4.88
CA ILE A 17 -27.24 -6.49 4.24
C ILE A 17 -26.37 -5.23 4.34
N SER A 18 -26.94 -4.06 4.05
CA SER A 18 -26.22 -2.79 4.15
C SER A 18 -25.73 -2.52 5.58
N GLU A 19 -26.57 -2.72 6.59
CA GLU A 19 -26.19 -2.54 8.00
C GLU A 19 -25.09 -3.51 8.44
N VAL A 20 -25.18 -4.78 8.03
CA VAL A 20 -24.15 -5.78 8.34
C VAL A 20 -22.83 -5.42 7.66
N ARG A 21 -22.88 -4.98 6.40
CA ARG A 21 -21.70 -4.53 5.65
C ARG A 21 -21.05 -3.31 6.30
N GLU A 22 -21.84 -2.34 6.75
CA GLU A 22 -21.36 -1.16 7.44
C GLU A 22 -20.69 -1.52 8.77
N LYS A 23 -21.36 -2.32 9.61
CA LYS A 23 -20.79 -2.80 10.88
C LYS A 23 -19.48 -3.56 10.68
N ALA A 24 -19.40 -4.41 9.64
CA ALA A 24 -18.17 -5.12 9.31
C ALA A 24 -17.05 -4.17 8.88
N THR A 25 -17.38 -3.10 8.15
CA THR A 25 -16.42 -2.08 7.70
C THR A 25 -15.89 -1.26 8.88
N LEU A 26 -16.78 -0.82 9.77
CA LEU A 26 -16.39 -0.11 11.00
C LEU A 26 -15.48 -0.97 11.89
N ARG A 27 -15.79 -2.26 12.04
CA ARG A 27 -14.92 -3.20 12.77
C ARG A 27 -13.52 -3.29 12.18
N LEU A 28 -13.40 -3.32 10.85
CA LEU A 28 -12.10 -3.33 10.18
C LEU A 28 -11.32 -2.04 10.46
N TRP A 29 -11.95 -0.88 10.32
CA TRP A 29 -11.29 0.40 10.59
C TRP A 29 -10.82 0.50 12.03
N ASN A 30 -11.66 0.10 12.98
CA ASN A 30 -11.30 0.12 14.40
C ASN A 30 -10.09 -0.77 14.69
N LYS A 31 -10.07 -1.99 14.14
CA LYS A 31 -8.90 -2.88 14.30
C LYS A 31 -7.64 -2.27 13.71
N LEU A 32 -7.71 -1.74 12.49
CA LEU A 32 -6.54 -1.14 11.82
C LEU A 32 -6.04 0.11 12.54
N ALA A 33 -6.94 0.97 13.01
CA ALA A 33 -6.58 2.19 13.72
C ALA A 33 -5.93 1.91 15.09
N LEU A 34 -6.12 0.70 15.64
CA LEU A 34 -5.52 0.26 16.90
C LEU A 34 -4.12 -0.35 16.73
N ILE A 35 -3.70 -0.69 15.51
CA ILE A 35 -2.36 -1.25 15.24
C ILE A 35 -1.23 -0.27 15.60
N PRO A 36 -1.23 0.99 15.14
CA PRO A 36 -0.11 1.89 15.37
C PRO A 36 -0.08 2.42 16.81
N SER A 37 1.13 2.53 17.36
CA SER A 37 1.44 3.25 18.60
C SER A 37 1.11 4.74 18.48
N ALA A 38 1.12 5.48 19.60
CA ALA A 38 0.87 6.92 19.58
C ALA A 38 1.90 7.68 18.70
N GLU A 39 3.17 7.26 18.75
CA GLU A 39 4.24 7.83 17.91
C GLU A 39 4.03 7.50 16.43
N GLN A 40 3.74 6.24 16.11
CA GLN A 40 3.44 5.81 14.74
C GLN A 40 2.21 6.52 14.18
N ARG A 41 1.18 6.77 14.98
CA ARG A 41 0.02 7.57 14.57
C ARG A 41 0.40 8.99 14.18
N SER A 42 1.28 9.63 14.95
CA SER A 42 1.79 10.96 14.63
C SER A 42 2.55 10.94 13.29
N GLN A 43 3.45 9.98 13.12
CA GLN A 43 4.19 9.79 11.86
C GLN A 43 3.27 9.54 10.66
N LEU A 44 2.23 8.71 10.83
CA LEU A 44 1.26 8.43 9.77
C LEU A 44 0.46 9.68 9.39
N GLU A 45 0.07 10.52 10.35
CA GLU A 45 -0.62 11.78 10.05
C GLU A 45 0.29 12.78 9.30
N MET A 46 1.61 12.77 9.56
CA MET A 46 2.57 13.59 8.80
C MET A 46 2.62 13.24 7.31
N LEU A 47 2.20 12.03 6.91
CA LEU A 47 2.09 11.65 5.50
C LEU A 47 1.16 12.58 4.70
N LEU A 48 0.18 13.20 5.38
CA LEU A 48 -0.79 14.10 4.77
C LEU A 48 -0.27 15.54 4.65
N GLY A 49 0.80 15.89 5.36
CA GLY A 49 1.43 17.19 5.32
C GLY A 49 2.27 17.41 4.06
N PRO A 50 2.53 18.68 3.67
CA PRO A 50 3.50 18.99 2.62
C PRO A 50 4.90 18.53 3.04
N THR A 51 5.73 18.18 2.07
CA THR A 51 7.16 17.88 2.33
C THR A 51 7.99 19.15 2.25
N ASP A 52 9.08 19.23 3.01
CA ASP A 52 9.97 20.40 3.05
C ASP A 52 10.55 20.77 1.66
N CYS A 53 10.62 19.80 0.75
CA CYS A 53 11.24 19.95 -0.55
C CYS A 53 10.28 19.86 -1.75
N SER A 54 8.96 19.71 -1.53
CA SER A 54 7.99 19.59 -2.63
C SER A 54 6.59 20.08 -2.27
N ARG A 55 5.86 20.58 -3.27
CA ARG A 55 4.41 20.87 -3.15
C ARG A 55 3.57 19.62 -2.93
N LEU A 56 4.16 18.43 -3.13
CA LEU A 56 3.50 17.15 -2.89
C LEU A 56 3.68 16.71 -1.45
N SER A 57 2.65 16.08 -0.89
CA SER A 57 2.78 15.42 0.40
C SER A 57 3.67 14.18 0.31
N LEU A 58 4.15 13.72 1.46
CA LEU A 58 4.95 12.50 1.53
C LEU A 58 4.13 11.28 1.05
N LEU A 59 2.83 11.24 1.30
CA LEU A 59 1.95 10.20 0.76
C LEU A 59 1.97 10.15 -0.77
N GLU A 60 1.92 11.31 -1.44
CA GLU A 60 1.91 11.37 -2.91
C GLU A 60 3.29 11.07 -3.53
N SER A 61 4.39 11.37 -2.82
CA SER A 61 5.71 10.94 -3.28
C SER A 61 5.89 9.43 -3.16
N LEU A 62 5.46 8.82 -2.05
CA LEU A 62 5.56 7.38 -1.81
C LEU A 62 4.71 6.53 -2.79
N LYS A 63 3.64 7.11 -3.36
CA LYS A 63 2.85 6.47 -4.41
C LYS A 63 3.59 6.32 -5.74
N LYS A 64 4.63 7.12 -5.99
CA LYS A 64 5.35 7.10 -7.26
C LYS A 64 6.37 5.97 -7.27
N GLY A 65 6.14 4.99 -8.13
CA GLY A 65 7.12 3.95 -8.43
C GLY A 65 8.24 4.46 -9.34
N PRO A 66 9.32 3.68 -9.49
CA PRO A 66 10.41 3.98 -10.41
C PRO A 66 9.90 3.99 -11.86
N VAL A 67 10.39 4.94 -12.66
CA VAL A 67 10.02 5.09 -14.08
C VAL A 67 11.18 4.84 -15.05
N THR A 68 12.38 4.61 -14.52
CA THR A 68 13.57 4.30 -15.32
C THR A 68 14.32 3.11 -14.72
N ILE A 69 15.10 2.43 -15.57
CA ILE A 69 15.97 1.33 -15.16
C ILE A 69 17.39 1.89 -15.08
N SER A 70 17.82 2.28 -13.88
CA SER A 70 19.14 2.85 -13.62
C SER A 70 19.55 2.69 -12.16
N GLY A 71 20.86 2.78 -11.88
CA GLY A 71 21.37 2.74 -10.51
C GLY A 71 20.75 3.79 -9.58
N PRO A 72 20.62 5.07 -10.00
CA PRO A 72 19.89 6.07 -9.23
C PRO A 72 18.43 5.69 -8.97
N ALA A 73 17.71 5.17 -9.97
CA ALA A 73 16.32 4.75 -9.80
C ALA A 73 16.17 3.55 -8.83
N PHE A 74 17.15 2.63 -8.81
CA PHE A 74 17.19 1.55 -7.82
C PHE A 74 17.39 2.11 -6.41
N ASN A 75 18.32 3.04 -6.22
CA ASN A 75 18.54 3.68 -4.92
C ASN A 75 17.28 4.44 -4.45
N GLU A 76 16.61 5.16 -5.34
CA GLU A 76 15.34 5.83 -5.04
C GLU A 76 14.24 4.83 -4.63
N ALA A 77 14.14 3.68 -5.31
CA ALA A 77 13.20 2.63 -4.95
C ALA A 77 13.49 2.03 -3.57
N ILE A 78 14.76 1.80 -3.23
CA ILE A 78 15.18 1.33 -1.90
C ILE A 78 14.90 2.37 -0.81
N GLU A 79 15.22 3.65 -1.03
CA GLU A 79 14.92 4.71 -0.06
C GLU A 79 13.41 4.87 0.16
N ARG A 80 12.61 4.72 -0.90
CA ARG A 80 11.15 4.68 -0.79
C ARG A 80 10.67 3.50 0.06
N TRP A 81 11.18 2.29 -0.20
CA TRP A 81 10.88 1.12 0.61
C TRP A 81 11.29 1.33 2.08
N LYS A 82 12.50 1.84 2.32
CA LYS A 82 13.01 2.11 3.66
C LYS A 82 12.13 3.11 4.41
N THR A 83 11.71 4.19 3.76
CA THR A 83 10.78 5.18 4.33
C THR A 83 9.48 4.53 4.79
N LEU A 84 8.97 3.53 4.05
CA LEU A 84 7.75 2.78 4.40
C LEU A 84 8.01 1.77 5.52
N ASN A 85 9.14 1.06 5.48
CA ASN A 85 9.56 0.10 6.49
C ASN A 85 9.87 0.76 7.84
N ASP A 86 10.39 1.99 7.84
CA ASP A 86 10.72 2.76 9.06
C ASP A 86 9.49 3.08 9.91
N PHE A 87 8.26 2.98 9.37
CA PHE A 87 7.05 3.05 10.17
C PHE A 87 6.88 1.84 11.11
N GLY A 88 7.57 0.72 10.86
CA GLY A 88 7.59 -0.45 11.75
C GLY A 88 6.22 -1.10 11.94
N LEU A 89 5.35 -1.08 10.93
CA LEU A 89 4.03 -1.70 10.98
C LEU A 89 4.15 -3.20 10.70
N HIS A 90 4.60 -3.98 11.69
CA HIS A 90 4.87 -5.39 11.49
C HIS A 90 3.61 -6.24 11.26
N ALA A 91 3.76 -7.26 10.40
CA ALA A 91 2.70 -8.14 9.93
C ALA A 91 2.05 -9.02 11.02
N GLU A 92 2.68 -9.17 12.18
CA GLU A 92 2.16 -9.95 13.31
C GLU A 92 0.78 -9.43 13.78
N ASN A 93 0.55 -8.13 13.64
CA ASN A 93 -0.72 -7.47 13.95
C ASN A 93 -1.83 -7.72 12.90
N LEU A 94 -1.48 -8.28 11.74
CA LEU A 94 -2.37 -8.43 10.58
C LEU A 94 -2.96 -9.83 10.43
N SER A 95 -2.43 -10.83 11.15
CA SER A 95 -2.88 -12.24 11.07
C SER A 95 -4.38 -12.42 11.34
N THR A 96 -5.00 -11.50 12.08
CA THR A 96 -6.43 -11.51 12.40
C THR A 96 -7.32 -10.74 11.41
N LEU A 97 -6.73 -10.14 10.37
CA LEU A 97 -7.43 -9.32 9.38
C LEU A 97 -7.67 -10.07 8.07
N PRO A 98 -8.86 -9.96 7.46
CA PRO A 98 -9.09 -10.55 6.14
C PRO A 98 -8.21 -9.88 5.07
N ALA A 99 -7.26 -10.62 4.50
CA ALA A 99 -6.28 -10.12 3.51
C ALA A 99 -6.94 -9.40 2.32
N VAL A 100 -8.06 -9.92 1.81
CA VAL A 100 -8.82 -9.31 0.70
C VAL A 100 -9.34 -7.92 1.07
N ARG A 101 -9.78 -7.72 2.32
CA ARG A 101 -10.31 -6.44 2.78
C ARG A 101 -9.19 -5.42 2.96
N LEU A 102 -8.05 -5.86 3.50
CA LEU A 102 -6.85 -5.05 3.61
C LEU A 102 -6.38 -4.58 2.23
N LYS A 103 -6.24 -5.51 1.26
CA LYS A 103 -5.85 -5.19 -0.13
C LYS A 103 -6.81 -4.19 -0.79
N ASN A 104 -8.11 -4.35 -0.59
CA ASN A 104 -9.10 -3.41 -1.13
C ASN A 104 -8.99 -2.01 -0.50
N LEU A 105 -8.77 -1.95 0.81
CA LEU A 105 -8.59 -0.68 1.51
C LEU A 105 -7.29 0.02 1.11
N ALA A 106 -6.22 -0.76 0.95
CA ALA A 106 -4.94 -0.29 0.47
C ALA A 106 -5.05 0.29 -0.95
N ARG A 107 -5.68 -0.44 -1.88
CA ARG A 107 -5.98 0.06 -3.23
C ARG A 107 -6.78 1.35 -3.20
N TYR A 108 -7.78 1.43 -2.32
CA TYR A 108 -8.54 2.67 -2.11
C TYR A 108 -7.64 3.82 -1.63
N ALA A 109 -6.73 3.57 -0.68
CA ALA A 109 -5.77 4.55 -0.22
C ALA A 109 -4.85 5.05 -1.36
N GLY A 110 -4.40 4.14 -2.23
CA GLY A 110 -3.60 4.47 -3.41
C GLY A 110 -4.30 5.42 -4.39
N MET A 111 -5.60 5.20 -4.63
CA MET A 111 -6.41 5.99 -5.58
C MET A 111 -6.93 7.31 -4.99
N THR A 112 -6.97 7.43 -3.66
CA THR A 112 -7.58 8.58 -2.98
C THR A 112 -6.56 9.71 -2.82
N SER A 113 -6.97 10.95 -3.13
CA SER A 113 -6.12 12.12 -2.90
C SER A 113 -5.91 12.41 -1.41
N VAL A 114 -4.79 13.03 -1.08
CA VAL A 114 -4.45 13.46 0.29
C VAL A 114 -5.57 14.28 0.92
N PHE A 115 -6.14 15.23 0.19
CA PHE A 115 -7.23 16.08 0.67
C PHE A 115 -8.46 15.27 1.10
N ASN A 116 -8.81 14.25 0.31
CA ASN A 116 -9.93 13.36 0.63
C ASN A 116 -9.64 12.47 1.82
N ILE A 117 -8.39 12.02 1.99
CA ILE A 117 -7.96 11.23 3.17
C ILE A 117 -7.99 12.12 4.42
N ALA A 118 -7.50 13.36 4.33
CA ALA A 118 -7.49 14.30 5.45
C ALA A 118 -8.89 14.61 5.99
N GLY A 119 -9.89 14.71 5.10
CA GLY A 119 -11.30 14.96 5.46
C GLY A 119 -12.05 13.76 6.06
N MET A 120 -11.44 12.58 6.18
CA MET A 120 -12.10 11.42 6.79
C MET A 120 -12.18 11.54 8.32
N SER A 121 -13.13 10.82 8.93
CA SER A 121 -13.15 10.61 10.38
C SER A 121 -11.81 10.02 10.86
N PRO A 122 -11.29 10.40 12.04
CA PRO A 122 -9.97 9.98 12.51
C PRO A 122 -9.72 8.46 12.45
N GLN A 123 -10.71 7.65 12.82
CA GLN A 123 -10.57 6.18 12.77
C GLN A 123 -10.39 5.66 11.34
N LYS A 124 -11.23 6.13 10.41
CA LYS A 124 -11.14 5.76 9.00
C LYS A 124 -9.84 6.25 8.38
N ARG A 125 -9.44 7.49 8.67
CA ARG A 125 -8.19 8.09 8.18
C ARG A 125 -7.00 7.24 8.58
N MET A 126 -6.87 6.93 9.87
CA MET A 126 -5.80 6.08 10.39
C MET A 126 -5.81 4.69 9.75
N ALA A 127 -6.98 4.07 9.62
CA ALA A 127 -7.10 2.76 8.97
C ALA A 127 -6.64 2.76 7.50
N VAL A 128 -6.94 3.84 6.76
CA VAL A 128 -6.52 4.03 5.37
C VAL A 128 -5.01 4.24 5.29
N LEU A 129 -4.42 5.04 6.18
CA LEU A 129 -2.97 5.27 6.23
C LEU A 129 -2.19 4.01 6.59
N VAL A 130 -2.66 3.24 7.59
CA VAL A 130 -2.08 1.95 7.95
C VAL A 130 -2.16 0.98 6.77
N ALA A 131 -3.32 0.87 6.11
CA ALA A 131 -3.47 -0.01 4.96
C ALA A 131 -2.60 0.42 3.76
N PHE A 132 -2.39 1.73 3.59
CA PHE A 132 -1.47 2.26 2.59
C PHE A 132 -0.04 1.81 2.86
N VAL A 133 0.51 2.10 4.05
CA VAL A 133 1.92 1.79 4.36
C VAL A 133 2.19 0.29 4.21
N LEU A 134 1.33 -0.56 4.78
CA LEU A 134 1.50 -2.01 4.72
C LEU A 134 1.56 -2.58 3.30
N ALA A 135 0.73 -2.07 2.39
CA ALA A 135 0.70 -2.59 1.03
C ALA A 135 1.75 -1.92 0.13
N TRP A 136 2.05 -0.63 0.37
CA TRP A 136 3.04 0.09 -0.41
C TRP A 136 4.46 -0.30 -0.02
N GLU A 137 4.70 -0.73 1.22
CA GLU A 137 5.99 -1.30 1.63
C GLU A 137 6.33 -2.52 0.77
N THR A 138 5.42 -3.49 0.67
CA THR A 138 5.62 -4.67 -0.20
C THR A 138 5.77 -4.27 -1.66
N LEU A 139 4.90 -3.39 -2.16
CA LEU A 139 4.97 -2.90 -3.54
C LEU A 139 6.32 -2.21 -3.83
N ALA A 140 6.84 -1.42 -2.87
CA ALA A 140 8.08 -0.69 -3.05
C ALA A 140 9.30 -1.61 -3.07
N LEU A 141 9.26 -2.69 -2.30
CA LEU A 141 10.27 -3.74 -2.36
C LEU A 141 10.23 -4.47 -3.69
N ASP A 142 9.04 -4.86 -4.16
CA ASP A 142 8.85 -5.52 -5.46
C ASP A 142 9.36 -4.62 -6.61
N ASP A 143 9.01 -3.33 -6.60
CA ASP A 143 9.49 -2.36 -7.59
C ASP A 143 11.03 -2.23 -7.58
N ALA A 144 11.67 -2.29 -6.40
CA ALA A 144 13.13 -2.24 -6.30
C ALA A 144 13.78 -3.50 -6.89
N LEU A 145 13.19 -4.68 -6.65
CA LEU A 145 13.63 -5.94 -7.24
C LEU A 145 13.48 -5.92 -8.77
N ASP A 146 12.36 -5.41 -9.28
CA ASP A 146 12.12 -5.28 -10.72
C ASP A 146 13.17 -4.39 -11.41
N VAL A 147 13.54 -3.26 -10.80
CA VAL A 147 14.59 -2.37 -11.32
C VAL A 147 15.94 -3.07 -11.32
N LEU A 148 16.28 -3.79 -10.23
CA LEU A 148 17.53 -4.54 -10.12
C LEU A 148 17.64 -5.63 -11.19
N ASP A 149 16.58 -6.43 -11.36
CA ASP A 149 16.53 -7.50 -12.35
C ASP A 149 16.69 -6.96 -13.77
N ALA A 150 16.03 -5.85 -14.08
CA ALA A 150 16.15 -5.19 -15.37
C ALA A 150 17.58 -4.65 -15.60
N MET A 151 18.23 -4.09 -14.58
CA MET A 151 19.63 -3.64 -14.67
C MET A 151 20.59 -4.81 -14.91
N LEU A 152 20.45 -5.90 -14.16
CA LEU A 152 21.27 -7.10 -14.32
C LEU A 152 21.12 -7.69 -15.73
N ALA A 153 19.90 -7.73 -16.27
CA ALA A 153 19.65 -8.19 -17.63
C ALA A 153 20.39 -7.35 -18.68
N VAL A 154 20.44 -6.02 -18.51
CA VAL A 154 21.21 -5.12 -19.39
C VAL A 154 22.71 -5.40 -19.30
N ILE A 155 23.26 -5.50 -18.09
CA ILE A 155 24.69 -5.77 -17.86
C ILE A 155 25.10 -7.10 -18.49
N ILE A 156 24.32 -8.17 -18.25
CA ILE A 156 24.60 -9.51 -18.80
C ILE A 156 24.55 -9.49 -20.33
N ARG A 157 23.55 -8.82 -20.92
CA ARG A 157 23.42 -8.68 -22.37
C ARG A 157 24.62 -7.96 -22.97
N ASP A 158 25.06 -6.87 -22.34
CA ASP A 158 26.14 -6.05 -22.86
C ASP A 158 27.50 -6.77 -22.73
N ALA A 159 27.72 -7.49 -21.62
CA ALA A 159 28.88 -8.37 -21.46
C ALA A 159 28.92 -9.46 -22.55
N ARG A 160 27.78 -10.08 -22.87
CA ARG A 160 27.69 -11.11 -23.93
C ARG A 160 28.01 -10.53 -25.32
N LYS A 161 27.53 -9.33 -25.63
CA LYS A 161 27.85 -8.63 -26.89
C LYS A 161 29.34 -8.33 -27.02
N ILE A 162 29.99 -7.89 -25.94
CA ILE A 162 31.45 -7.63 -25.92
C ILE A 162 32.22 -8.94 -26.16
N GLY A 163 31.84 -10.02 -25.49
CA GLY A 163 32.46 -11.35 -25.68
C GLY A 163 32.35 -11.87 -27.11
N GLN A 164 31.19 -11.71 -27.75
CA GLN A 164 30.99 -12.12 -29.15
C GLN A 164 31.83 -11.30 -30.15
N LYS A 165 31.93 -9.98 -29.96
CA LYS A 165 32.78 -9.12 -30.81
C LYS A 165 34.26 -9.50 -30.72
N ASN A 166 34.75 -9.80 -29.51
CA ASN A 166 36.15 -10.16 -29.29
C ASN A 166 36.48 -11.59 -29.73
N GLY A 167 35.50 -12.50 -29.72
CA GLY A 167 35.64 -13.87 -30.21
C GLY A 167 35.57 -14.01 -31.74
N SER A 168 34.92 -13.07 -32.43
CA SER A 168 34.84 -13.06 -33.91
C SER A 168 36.02 -12.34 -34.58
N ALA A 169 36.89 -11.69 -33.81
CA ALA A 169 38.09 -11.00 -34.27
C ALA A 169 39.38 -11.83 -34.08
N ARG A 170 39.24 -13.10 -33.71
CA ARG A 170 40.30 -14.13 -33.67
C ARG A 170 39.93 -15.26 -34.62
#